data_AF-A0A9E2G4N5-F1
#
_entry.id   AF-A0A9E2G4N5-F1
#
_cell.length_a   1.000
_cell.length_b   1.000
_cell.length_c   1.000
_cell.angle_alpha   90.00
_cell.angle_beta   90.00
_cell.angle_gamma   90.00
#
_symmetry.space_group_name_H-M   'P 1'
#
loop_
_entity.id
_entity.type
_entity.pdbx_description
1 polymer ?
#
loop_
_entity_poly.entity_id
_entity_poly.type
_entity_poly.pdbx_seq_one_letter_code
_entity_poly.pdbx_strand_id
1 'polypeptide(L)'
;INPENIQKWVQEAGLDMAKYKAAVDNKTHDATIARQQALAMRFGARGTPAFFVNGYFLSGARPLAQFKPIIDREIAKANQAISEGKATAENYYQFLMTTAEPAAKWIGGDAKPNRRSSRPRLDHTKVYRVFPEGGAAVFNKLPFFGDPKGQVVVTMGIDLECPWCEKLLPTLEELMNGTPVPAGQAPAADHFGGYKTGVKFVLLHYPLPFHKAAPMAHQASQEVFEQKGPVAFYNFMKKCFQNQKQLTRPNLETWAQELGVNMPKFKEALDKETHKAFIEQIQLLARTIGVQGTPAVYVNGKFLLGRGMPIFRRAIDEALTAAAEMMKANPAITSDKVYEEIMKTAEPKAIWIAPPDADGSGAPVQIQKINVPGTPGGAPLGPIAPNRGIVPATPPQIGPRIVPVRPQPGLPPMAPAPAPAPAPAPAPAPAPAPANP
;
A
#
# COMPACT_ATOMS: atom_id res chain seq x y z
N ILE A 1 4.86 -24.48 -8.12
CA ILE A 1 4.43 -25.68 -7.36
C ILE A 1 3.20 -26.24 -8.06
N ASN A 2 3.23 -27.49 -8.53
CA ASN A 2 2.07 -28.17 -9.12
C ASN A 2 1.93 -29.57 -8.48
N PRO A 3 0.76 -30.23 -8.60
CA PRO A 3 0.52 -31.53 -7.95
C PRO A 3 1.51 -32.62 -8.37
N GLU A 4 1.90 -32.65 -9.64
CA GLU A 4 2.85 -33.65 -10.19
C GLU A 4 4.25 -33.50 -9.58
N ASN A 5 4.76 -32.27 -9.47
CA ASN A 5 6.03 -31.99 -8.82
C ASN A 5 5.98 -32.30 -7.32
N ILE A 6 4.86 -32.00 -6.64
CA ILE A 6 4.71 -32.37 -5.22
C ILE A 6 4.78 -33.89 -5.05
N GLN A 7 4.06 -34.66 -5.88
CA GLN A 7 4.06 -36.12 -5.79
C GLN A 7 5.45 -36.70 -6.04
N LYS A 8 6.17 -36.16 -7.03
CA LYS A 8 7.57 -36.51 -7.29
C LYS A 8 8.47 -36.22 -6.08
N TRP A 9 8.39 -35.03 -5.49
CA TRP A 9 9.19 -34.68 -4.31
C TRP A 9 8.85 -35.51 -3.07
N VAL A 10 7.58 -35.89 -2.90
CA VAL A 10 7.13 -36.78 -1.82
C VAL A 10 7.74 -38.18 -1.99
N GLN A 11 7.78 -38.68 -3.23
CA GLN A 11 8.42 -39.96 -3.55
C GLN A 11 9.94 -39.90 -3.36
N GLU A 12 10.60 -38.82 -3.80
CA GLU A 12 12.04 -38.59 -3.58
C GLU A 12 12.40 -38.47 -2.08
N ALA A 13 11.49 -37.93 -1.27
CA ALA A 13 11.63 -37.86 0.18
C ALA A 13 11.36 -39.21 0.89
N GLY A 14 11.00 -40.27 0.16
CA GLY A 14 10.82 -41.62 0.69
C GLY A 14 9.52 -41.82 1.49
N LEU A 15 8.50 -40.99 1.29
CA LEU A 15 7.22 -41.14 1.98
C LEU A 15 6.40 -42.33 1.44
N ASP A 16 5.57 -42.89 2.31
CA ASP A 16 4.54 -43.86 1.94
C ASP A 16 3.48 -43.17 1.06
N MET A 17 3.52 -43.46 -0.25
CA MET A 17 2.66 -42.81 -1.24
C MET A 17 1.18 -43.14 -1.06
N ALA A 18 0.85 -44.32 -0.53
CA ALA A 18 -0.54 -44.70 -0.28
C ALA A 18 -1.11 -43.88 0.90
N LYS A 19 -0.34 -43.76 1.99
CA LYS A 19 -0.72 -42.91 3.13
C LYS A 19 -0.77 -41.43 2.76
N TYR A 20 0.20 -40.94 1.99
CA TYR A 20 0.19 -39.56 1.49
C TYR A 20 -1.07 -39.27 0.68
N LYS A 21 -1.37 -40.12 -0.31
CA LYS A 21 -2.55 -39.94 -1.16
C LYS A 21 -3.84 -39.98 -0.34
N ALA A 22 -3.97 -40.95 0.56
CA ALA A 22 -5.10 -41.01 1.49
C ALA A 22 -5.20 -39.75 2.37
N ALA A 23 -4.09 -39.21 2.85
CA ALA A 23 -4.08 -38.00 3.68
C ALA A 23 -4.53 -36.76 2.91
N VAL A 24 -4.07 -36.60 1.66
CA VAL A 24 -4.44 -35.49 0.77
C VAL A 24 -5.89 -35.60 0.33
N ASP A 25 -6.31 -36.77 -0.17
CA ASP A 25 -7.67 -37.00 -0.67
C ASP A 25 -8.71 -36.81 0.44
N ASN A 26 -8.40 -37.30 1.66
CA ASN A 26 -9.28 -37.15 2.82
C ASN A 26 -9.10 -35.81 3.56
N LYS A 27 -8.23 -34.90 3.07
CA LYS A 27 -7.96 -33.60 3.71
C LYS A 27 -7.62 -33.73 5.20
N THR A 28 -6.86 -34.78 5.54
CA THR A 28 -6.64 -35.26 6.92
C THR A 28 -6.06 -34.17 7.83
N HIS A 29 -5.33 -33.21 7.28
CA HIS A 29 -4.67 -32.15 8.03
C HIS A 29 -5.33 -30.77 7.91
N ASP A 30 -6.40 -30.61 7.12
CA ASP A 30 -7.03 -29.30 6.87
C ASP A 30 -7.51 -28.62 8.16
N ALA A 31 -8.11 -29.37 9.07
CA ALA A 31 -8.56 -28.84 10.36
C ALA A 31 -7.39 -28.34 11.22
N THR A 32 -6.21 -28.97 11.12
CA THR A 32 -5.00 -28.53 11.80
C THR A 32 -4.42 -27.28 11.14
N ILE A 33 -4.37 -27.25 9.80
CA ILE A 33 -3.91 -26.09 9.01
C ILE A 33 -4.80 -24.87 9.29
N ALA A 34 -6.12 -25.04 9.27
CA ALA A 34 -7.08 -23.97 9.57
C ALA A 34 -6.91 -23.42 11.00
N ARG A 35 -6.67 -24.30 11.99
CA ARG A 35 -6.35 -23.88 13.37
C ARG A 35 -5.05 -23.09 13.44
N GLN A 36 -4.00 -23.55 12.76
CA GLN A 36 -2.71 -22.85 12.70
C GLN A 36 -2.82 -21.49 12.00
N GLN A 37 -3.59 -21.39 10.91
CA GLN A 37 -3.87 -20.13 10.22
C GLN A 37 -4.62 -19.15 11.11
N ALA A 38 -5.67 -19.60 11.81
CA ALA A 38 -6.41 -18.76 12.75
C ALA A 38 -5.52 -18.26 13.90
N LEU A 39 -4.63 -19.13 14.40
CA LEU A 39 -3.64 -18.78 15.42
C LEU A 39 -2.64 -17.73 14.92
N ALA A 40 -2.09 -17.93 13.71
CA ALA A 40 -1.18 -16.97 13.08
C ALA A 40 -1.85 -15.59 12.91
N MET A 41 -3.10 -15.55 12.45
CA MET A 41 -3.88 -14.31 12.32
C MET A 41 -4.10 -13.63 13.66
N ARG A 42 -4.37 -14.39 14.72
CA ARG A 42 -4.54 -13.89 16.10
C ARG A 42 -3.27 -13.22 16.61
N PHE A 43 -2.10 -13.76 16.28
CA PHE A 43 -0.80 -13.16 16.61
C PHE A 43 -0.34 -12.05 15.65
N GLY A 44 -1.19 -11.66 14.69
CA GLY A 44 -0.88 -10.58 13.74
C GLY A 44 -0.01 -11.00 12.56
N ALA A 45 0.31 -12.29 12.41
CA ALA A 45 0.99 -12.84 11.24
C ALA A 45 0.03 -12.92 10.04
N ARG A 46 -0.07 -11.80 9.30
CA ARG A 46 -0.97 -11.62 8.14
C ARG A 46 -0.29 -11.82 6.79
N GLY A 47 0.98 -12.21 6.80
CA GLY A 47 1.76 -12.47 5.59
C GLY A 47 2.98 -13.31 5.94
N THR A 48 3.54 -13.97 4.93
CA THR A 48 4.68 -14.88 5.08
C THR A 48 5.93 -14.30 4.39
N PRO A 49 7.14 -14.56 4.94
CA PRO A 49 7.36 -15.20 6.23
C PRO A 49 7.06 -14.24 7.40
N ALA A 50 6.64 -14.81 8.52
CA ALA A 50 6.36 -14.12 9.77
C ALA A 50 7.06 -14.90 10.88
N PHE A 51 7.87 -14.21 11.69
CA PHE A 51 8.69 -14.83 12.72
C PHE A 51 8.32 -14.26 14.08
N PHE A 52 8.49 -15.07 15.11
CA PHE A 52 8.39 -14.63 16.49
C PHE A 52 9.61 -15.14 17.25
N VAL A 53 10.42 -14.23 17.79
CA VAL A 53 11.56 -14.58 18.64
C VAL A 53 11.12 -14.31 20.08
N ASN A 54 10.79 -15.35 20.83
CA ASN A 54 10.30 -15.23 22.22
C ASN A 54 9.13 -14.23 22.36
N GLY A 55 8.20 -14.22 21.39
CA GLY A 55 7.06 -13.29 21.36
C GLY A 55 7.33 -11.97 20.62
N TYR A 56 8.57 -11.70 20.21
CA TYR A 56 8.94 -10.53 19.39
C TYR A 56 8.62 -10.79 17.91
N PHE A 57 7.63 -10.07 17.37
CA PHE A 57 7.19 -10.23 15.99
C PHE A 57 8.14 -9.58 14.96
N LEU A 58 8.55 -10.36 13.96
CA LEU A 58 9.31 -9.92 12.80
C LEU A 58 8.55 -10.30 11.53
N SER A 59 8.08 -9.28 10.79
CA SER A 59 7.33 -9.48 9.55
C SER A 59 8.21 -9.45 8.32
N GLY A 60 7.96 -10.35 7.38
CA GLY A 60 8.61 -10.44 6.08
C GLY A 60 9.94 -11.17 6.10
N ALA A 61 10.47 -11.48 4.93
CA ALA A 61 11.80 -12.08 4.81
C ALA A 61 12.84 -11.05 5.28
N ARG A 62 13.61 -11.39 6.32
CA ARG A 62 14.64 -10.52 6.89
C ARG A 62 16.01 -11.16 6.74
N PRO A 63 17.08 -10.37 6.52
CA PRO A 63 18.44 -10.89 6.55
C PRO A 63 18.89 -11.19 7.98
N LEU A 64 19.89 -12.06 8.14
CA LEU A 64 20.45 -12.46 9.44
C LEU A 64 20.79 -11.26 10.35
N ALA A 65 21.29 -10.16 9.79
CA ALA A 65 21.64 -8.95 10.52
C ALA A 65 20.45 -8.31 11.29
N GLN A 66 19.20 -8.60 10.90
CA GLN A 66 18.01 -8.14 11.62
C GLN A 66 17.58 -9.13 12.72
N PHE A 67 17.90 -10.42 12.56
CA PHE A 67 17.62 -11.44 13.56
C PHE A 67 18.62 -11.41 14.70
N LYS A 68 19.91 -11.29 14.38
CA LYS A 68 21.02 -11.39 15.33
C LYS A 68 20.84 -10.52 16.59
N PRO A 69 20.61 -9.19 16.52
CA PRO A 69 20.48 -8.39 17.73
C PRO A 69 19.25 -8.75 18.58
N ILE A 70 18.19 -9.25 17.95
CA ILE A 70 16.97 -9.67 18.67
C ILE A 70 17.23 -10.99 19.38
N ILE A 71 17.84 -11.95 18.69
CA ILE A 71 18.22 -13.25 19.26
C ILE A 71 19.24 -13.06 20.39
N ASP A 72 20.29 -12.27 20.17
CA ASP A 72 21.32 -11.98 21.19
C ASP A 72 20.70 -11.35 22.44
N ARG A 73 19.76 -10.40 22.27
CA ARG A 73 19.01 -9.81 23.38
C ARG A 73 18.18 -10.83 24.15
N GLU A 74 17.47 -11.70 23.44
CA GLU A 74 16.62 -12.71 24.09
C GLU A 74 17.44 -13.81 24.77
N ILE A 75 18.62 -14.15 24.24
CA ILE A 75 19.60 -15.03 24.90
C ILE A 75 20.15 -14.36 26.17
N ALA A 76 20.50 -13.07 26.12
CA ALA A 76 21.00 -12.36 27.30
C ALA A 76 19.96 -12.33 28.44
N LYS A 77 18.68 -12.09 28.11
CA LYS A 77 17.57 -12.17 29.08
C LYS A 77 17.39 -13.58 29.65
N ALA A 78 17.56 -14.61 28.81
CA ALA A 78 17.50 -16.00 29.26
C ALA A 78 18.61 -16.29 30.27
N ASN A 79 19.86 -15.97 29.92
CA ASN A 79 21.01 -16.16 30.78
C ASN A 79 20.88 -15.40 32.10
N GLN A 80 20.36 -14.17 32.05
CA GLN A 80 20.10 -13.38 33.26
C GLN A 80 19.06 -14.07 34.16
N ALA A 81 17.89 -14.44 33.63
CA ALA A 81 16.85 -15.11 34.42
C ALA A 81 17.33 -16.45 35.02
N ILE A 82 18.18 -17.18 34.29
CA ILE A 82 18.80 -18.41 34.77
C ILE A 82 19.80 -18.12 35.89
N SER A 83 20.67 -17.13 35.73
CA SER A 83 21.67 -16.74 36.75
C SER A 83 21.02 -16.24 38.05
N GLU A 84 19.85 -15.61 37.94
CA GLU A 84 19.03 -15.13 39.06
C GLU A 84 18.18 -16.25 39.69
N GLY A 85 18.27 -17.50 39.21
CA GLY A 85 17.50 -18.64 39.72
C GLY A 85 15.99 -18.57 39.43
N LYS A 86 15.55 -17.66 38.55
CA LYS A 86 14.14 -17.46 38.20
C LYS A 86 13.61 -18.53 37.23
N ALA A 87 14.52 -19.14 36.45
CA ALA A 87 14.21 -20.17 35.48
C ALA A 87 15.41 -21.11 35.26
N THR A 88 15.15 -22.27 34.64
CA THR A 88 16.16 -23.16 34.07
C THR A 88 16.18 -23.00 32.55
N ALA A 89 17.21 -23.52 31.87
CA ALA A 89 17.24 -23.50 30.41
C ALA A 89 16.02 -24.24 29.81
N GLU A 90 15.58 -25.30 30.49
CA GLU A 90 14.47 -26.17 30.07
C GLU A 90 13.10 -25.48 30.21
N ASN A 91 12.93 -24.61 31.22
CA ASN A 91 11.64 -23.97 31.51
C ASN A 91 11.62 -22.47 31.21
N TYR A 92 12.72 -21.87 30.71
CA TYR A 92 12.81 -20.44 30.47
C TYR A 92 11.68 -19.90 29.59
N TYR A 93 11.31 -20.61 28.53
CA TYR A 93 10.18 -20.19 27.69
C TYR A 93 8.87 -20.16 28.48
N GLN A 94 8.63 -21.14 29.36
CA GLN A 94 7.44 -21.15 30.21
C GLN A 94 7.45 -20.00 31.21
N PHE A 95 8.59 -19.78 31.88
CA PHE A 95 8.81 -18.64 32.74
C PHE A 95 8.54 -17.32 32.01
N LEU A 96 9.07 -17.15 30.80
CA LEU A 96 8.79 -15.99 29.96
C LEU A 96 7.28 -15.85 29.67
N MET A 97 6.58 -16.95 29.37
CA MET A 97 5.13 -16.93 29.13
C MET A 97 4.29 -16.65 30.39
N THR A 98 4.83 -16.78 31.61
CA THR A 98 4.15 -16.36 32.85
C THR A 98 4.17 -14.86 33.06
N THR A 99 5.20 -14.18 32.53
CA THR A 99 5.40 -12.73 32.64
C THR A 99 5.02 -11.98 31.36
N ALA A 100 4.84 -12.70 30.25
CA ALA A 100 4.40 -12.14 28.98
C ALA A 100 2.95 -11.67 29.04
N GLU A 101 2.70 -10.48 28.49
CA GLU A 101 1.36 -9.90 28.34
C GLU A 101 0.45 -10.87 27.55
N PRO A 102 -0.79 -11.13 28.00
CA PRO A 102 -1.73 -11.98 27.29
C PRO A 102 -1.91 -11.49 25.84
N ALA A 103 -1.88 -12.41 24.87
CA ALA A 103 -2.11 -12.10 23.46
C ALA A 103 -3.54 -11.57 23.12
N ALA A 104 -4.36 -11.20 24.11
CA ALA A 104 -5.52 -10.35 23.92
C ALA A 104 -6.10 -9.83 25.26
N LYS A 105 -6.02 -8.51 25.49
CA LYS A 105 -7.26 -7.71 25.60
C LYS A 105 -7.44 -6.97 24.27
N TRP A 106 -8.21 -7.57 23.36
CA TRP A 106 -9.32 -6.80 22.81
C TRP A 106 -10.53 -7.27 23.61
N ILE A 107 -10.84 -6.59 24.71
CA ILE A 107 -12.15 -6.75 25.34
C ILE A 107 -13.12 -6.02 24.41
N GLY A 108 -14.07 -6.75 23.86
CA GLY A 108 -15.29 -6.16 23.34
C GLY A 108 -15.94 -5.37 24.47
N GLY A 109 -15.81 -4.05 24.39
CA GLY A 109 -16.43 -3.03 25.23
C GLY A 109 -16.39 -1.73 24.43
N ASP A 110 -17.44 -0.94 24.50
CA ASP A 110 -17.91 -0.01 23.46
C ASP A 110 -16.98 1.16 23.05
N ALA A 111 -15.75 1.21 23.51
CA ALA A 111 -14.74 2.13 23.00
C ALA A 111 -13.70 1.37 22.17
N LYS A 112 -13.83 1.46 20.83
CA LYS A 112 -12.72 1.09 19.93
C LYS A 112 -11.50 1.94 20.33
N PRO A 113 -10.37 1.38 20.79
CA PRO A 113 -9.16 2.17 20.89
C PRO A 113 -8.89 2.75 19.51
N ASN A 114 -8.59 4.04 19.42
CA ASN A 114 -8.30 4.69 18.15
C ASN A 114 -7.02 4.07 17.56
N ARG A 115 -7.16 2.96 16.83
CA ARG A 115 -6.07 2.18 16.21
C ARG A 115 -5.26 2.98 15.17
N ARG A 116 -5.57 4.26 14.95
CA ARG A 116 -4.73 5.19 14.18
C ARG A 116 -3.57 5.76 15.00
N SER A 117 -3.59 5.72 16.34
CA SER A 117 -2.56 6.36 17.18
C SER A 117 -1.36 5.46 17.51
N SER A 118 -1.46 4.14 17.34
CA SER A 118 -0.42 3.17 17.75
C SER A 118 0.33 2.50 16.60
N ARG A 119 0.03 2.84 15.34
CA ARG A 119 0.89 2.46 14.22
C ARG A 119 2.02 3.48 14.15
N PRO A 120 3.29 3.04 14.08
CA PRO A 120 4.36 3.96 13.77
C PRO A 120 3.98 4.73 12.51
N ARG A 121 4.21 6.05 12.50
CA ARG A 121 3.88 6.89 11.35
C ARG A 121 5.18 7.21 10.62
N LEU A 122 5.08 7.34 9.30
CA LEU A 122 6.15 7.98 8.56
C LEU A 122 6.29 9.41 9.10
N ASP A 123 7.53 9.86 9.26
CA ASP A 123 7.79 11.26 9.48
C ASP A 123 7.57 12.02 8.17
N HIS A 124 6.46 12.73 8.09
CA HIS A 124 6.11 13.46 6.87
C HIS A 124 6.93 14.73 6.68
N THR A 125 7.82 15.07 7.63
CA THR A 125 8.83 16.11 7.45
C THR A 125 10.08 15.58 6.75
N LYS A 126 10.26 14.27 6.70
CA LYS A 126 11.42 13.63 6.08
C LYS A 126 11.19 13.34 4.60
N VAL A 127 12.30 13.31 3.87
CA VAL A 127 12.38 12.82 2.51
C VAL A 127 12.96 11.42 2.55
N TYR A 128 12.20 10.46 2.02
CA TYR A 128 12.59 9.07 1.99
C TYR A 128 13.10 8.68 0.61
N ARG A 129 14.17 7.88 0.60
CA ARG A 129 14.65 7.28 -0.61
C ARG A 129 13.65 6.21 -1.05
N VAL A 130 12.90 6.51 -2.10
CA VAL A 130 11.83 5.63 -2.62
C VAL A 130 12.40 4.29 -3.12
N PHE A 131 13.67 4.29 -3.56
CA PHE A 131 14.43 3.12 -3.98
C PHE A 131 15.81 3.09 -3.31
N PRO A 132 16.29 1.95 -2.78
CA PRO A 132 17.63 1.84 -2.22
C PRO A 132 18.71 2.05 -3.28
N GLU A 133 19.97 2.18 -2.85
CA GLU A 133 21.12 2.33 -3.75
C GLU A 133 21.20 1.18 -4.77
N GLY A 134 21.46 1.50 -6.04
CA GLY A 134 21.34 0.56 -7.17
C GLY A 134 19.90 0.33 -7.68
N GLY A 135 18.88 0.86 -6.98
CA GLY A 135 17.47 0.76 -7.36
C GLY A 135 17.05 1.64 -8.54
N ALA A 136 17.93 2.48 -9.09
CA ALA A 136 17.65 3.32 -10.24
C ALA A 136 17.25 2.50 -11.49
N ALA A 137 17.87 1.34 -11.69
CA ALA A 137 17.51 0.42 -12.78
C ALA A 137 16.09 -0.13 -12.63
N VAL A 138 15.63 -0.33 -11.39
CA VAL A 138 14.26 -0.76 -11.07
C VAL A 138 13.29 0.41 -11.26
N PHE A 139 13.65 1.60 -10.78
CA PHE A 139 12.85 2.82 -10.94
C PHE A 139 12.58 3.16 -12.41
N ASN A 140 13.59 3.03 -13.27
CA ASN A 140 13.46 3.34 -14.70
C ASN A 140 12.55 2.38 -15.48
N LYS A 141 12.23 1.20 -14.91
CA LYS A 141 11.29 0.23 -15.48
C LYS A 141 9.85 0.43 -15.01
N LEU A 142 9.64 1.29 -14.01
CA LEU A 142 8.31 1.53 -13.48
C LEU A 142 7.44 2.25 -14.50
N PRO A 143 6.15 1.88 -14.55
CA PRO A 143 5.23 2.59 -15.40
C PRO A 143 4.97 3.99 -14.83
N PHE A 144 4.93 4.95 -15.73
CA PHE A 144 4.72 6.35 -15.39
C PHE A 144 3.80 7.04 -16.39
N PHE A 145 3.36 8.24 -16.06
CA PHE A 145 2.65 9.17 -16.94
C PHE A 145 2.96 10.62 -16.53
N GLY A 146 2.46 11.59 -17.32
CA GLY A 146 2.87 12.99 -17.19
C GLY A 146 4.18 13.28 -17.92
N ASP A 147 4.94 14.27 -17.45
CA ASP A 147 6.18 14.72 -18.08
C ASP A 147 7.33 13.73 -17.78
N PRO A 148 7.89 13.03 -18.79
CA PRO A 148 9.01 12.11 -18.58
C PRO A 148 10.27 12.79 -18.01
N LYS A 149 10.42 14.10 -18.20
CA LYS A 149 11.54 14.93 -17.74
C LYS A 149 11.16 15.83 -16.55
N GLY A 150 10.01 15.57 -15.91
CA GLY A 150 9.51 16.40 -14.83
C GLY A 150 10.46 16.46 -13.62
N GLN A 151 10.77 17.66 -13.15
CA GLN A 151 11.58 17.88 -11.95
C GLN A 151 10.91 17.42 -10.64
N VAL A 152 9.59 17.27 -10.65
CA VAL A 152 8.84 16.71 -9.53
C VAL A 152 8.34 15.31 -9.87
N VAL A 153 8.70 14.34 -9.04
CA VAL A 153 8.26 12.95 -9.16
C VAL A 153 7.24 12.65 -8.08
N VAL A 154 6.02 12.34 -8.51
CA VAL A 154 4.92 11.87 -7.66
C VAL A 154 4.88 10.34 -7.73
N THR A 155 5.38 9.67 -6.71
CA THR A 155 5.39 8.20 -6.65
C THR A 155 4.17 7.67 -5.91
N MET A 156 3.48 6.67 -6.48
CA MET A 156 2.20 6.19 -5.96
C MET A 156 2.17 4.67 -5.81
N GLY A 157 2.14 4.16 -4.58
CA GLY A 157 1.75 2.79 -4.24
C GLY A 157 0.29 2.55 -4.52
N ILE A 158 -0.02 1.78 -5.55
CA ILE A 158 -1.37 1.62 -6.10
C ILE A 158 -1.72 0.14 -6.25
N ASP A 159 -3.00 -0.14 -6.05
CA ASP A 159 -3.63 -1.42 -6.33
C ASP A 159 -4.80 -1.21 -7.30
N LEU A 160 -4.80 -1.90 -8.44
CA LEU A 160 -5.81 -1.74 -9.49
C LEU A 160 -7.21 -2.23 -9.10
N GLU A 161 -7.35 -3.07 -8.08
CA GLU A 161 -8.64 -3.55 -7.54
C GLU A 161 -9.09 -2.72 -6.31
N CYS A 162 -8.29 -1.76 -5.84
CA CYS A 162 -8.62 -0.96 -4.66
C CYS A 162 -9.60 0.19 -4.97
N PRO A 163 -10.78 0.26 -4.33
CA PRO A 163 -11.75 1.34 -4.58
C PRO A 163 -11.28 2.71 -4.08
N TRP A 164 -10.30 2.77 -3.17
CA TRP A 164 -9.69 4.04 -2.76
C TRP A 164 -8.65 4.54 -3.75
N CYS A 165 -8.02 3.65 -4.51
CA CYS A 165 -7.13 4.01 -5.60
C CYS A 165 -7.92 4.56 -6.79
N GLU A 166 -9.05 3.94 -7.12
CA GLU A 166 -9.98 4.47 -8.15
C GLU A 166 -10.37 5.92 -7.86
N LYS A 167 -10.70 6.24 -6.60
CA LYS A 167 -11.08 7.60 -6.19
C LYS A 167 -10.00 8.67 -6.37
N LEU A 168 -8.74 8.30 -6.64
CA LEU A 168 -7.71 9.27 -7.03
C LEU A 168 -7.82 9.71 -8.48
N LEU A 169 -8.53 8.99 -9.35
CA LEU A 169 -8.58 9.29 -10.78
C LEU A 169 -8.96 10.74 -11.10
N PRO A 170 -10.04 11.32 -10.54
CA PRO A 170 -10.39 12.72 -10.84
C PRO A 170 -9.28 13.69 -10.43
N THR A 171 -8.64 13.46 -9.29
CA THR A 171 -7.48 14.24 -8.83
C THR A 171 -6.32 14.11 -9.83
N LEU A 172 -5.98 12.91 -10.28
CA LEU A 172 -4.91 12.71 -11.25
C LEU A 172 -5.22 13.35 -12.60
N GLU A 173 -6.46 13.24 -13.09
CA GLU A 173 -6.90 13.83 -14.35
C GLU A 173 -6.82 15.35 -14.30
N GLU A 174 -7.33 15.98 -13.24
CA GLU A 174 -7.27 17.43 -13.10
C GLU A 174 -5.82 17.92 -12.91
N LEU A 175 -5.00 17.19 -12.15
CA LEU A 175 -3.56 17.44 -12.04
C LEU A 175 -2.83 17.32 -13.39
N MET A 176 -3.31 16.50 -14.33
CA MET A 176 -2.71 16.34 -15.66
C MET A 176 -3.25 17.36 -16.68
N ASN A 177 -4.46 17.89 -16.50
CA ASN A 177 -5.22 18.60 -17.54
C ASN A 177 -5.12 20.13 -17.50
N GLY A 178 -4.04 20.73 -16.98
CA GLY A 178 -3.94 22.20 -16.93
C GLY A 178 -2.53 22.78 -16.82
N THR A 179 -2.46 24.10 -16.61
CA THR A 179 -1.24 24.86 -16.28
C THR A 179 -1.16 25.15 -14.78
N PRO A 180 0.04 25.27 -14.20
CA PRO A 180 0.17 25.54 -12.78
C PRO A 180 -0.46 26.90 -12.43
N VAL A 181 -1.28 26.97 -11.40
CA VAL A 181 -1.64 28.22 -10.71
C VAL A 181 -0.35 28.88 -10.21
N PRO A 182 -0.08 30.15 -10.55
CA PRO A 182 1.10 30.87 -10.08
C PRO A 182 1.17 30.92 -8.54
N ALA A 183 2.39 30.83 -8.00
CA ALA A 183 2.61 30.94 -6.56
C ALA A 183 2.01 32.25 -6.01
N GLY A 184 1.18 32.14 -4.97
CA GLY A 184 0.49 33.28 -4.35
C GLY A 184 -0.90 33.59 -4.90
N GLN A 185 -1.39 32.86 -5.92
CA GLN A 185 -2.76 32.99 -6.41
C GLN A 185 -3.65 31.87 -5.86
N ALA A 186 -4.87 32.22 -5.44
CA ALA A 186 -5.86 31.23 -5.07
C ALA A 186 -6.37 30.52 -6.34
N PRO A 187 -6.48 29.17 -6.35
CA PRO A 187 -7.12 28.47 -7.46
C PRO A 187 -8.57 28.94 -7.61
N ALA A 188 -9.09 28.92 -8.84
CA ALA A 188 -10.51 29.15 -9.06
C ALA A 188 -11.32 28.07 -8.34
N ALA A 189 -12.50 28.42 -7.81
CA ALA A 189 -13.31 27.51 -6.99
C ALA A 189 -13.76 26.24 -7.73
N ASP A 190 -13.73 26.27 -9.06
CA ASP A 190 -14.15 25.24 -10.01
C ASP A 190 -12.99 24.64 -10.83
N HIS A 191 -11.77 25.17 -10.69
CA HIS A 191 -10.60 24.68 -11.42
C HIS A 191 -9.28 24.96 -10.69
N PHE A 192 -8.57 23.91 -10.28
CA PHE A 192 -7.29 24.04 -9.59
C PHE A 192 -6.08 24.16 -10.53
N GLY A 193 -6.24 24.06 -11.85
CA GLY A 193 -5.14 23.95 -12.81
C GLY A 193 -4.38 22.62 -12.70
N GLY A 194 -3.48 22.34 -13.64
CA GLY A 194 -2.72 21.09 -13.71
C GLY A 194 -1.25 21.30 -14.07
N TYR A 195 -0.53 20.23 -14.34
CA TYR A 195 0.90 20.19 -14.60
C TYR A 195 1.18 19.49 -15.93
N LYS A 196 0.96 20.21 -17.04
CA LYS A 196 1.35 19.70 -18.38
C LYS A 196 2.84 19.38 -18.50
N THR A 197 3.68 20.10 -17.75
CA THR A 197 5.13 19.93 -17.72
C THR A 197 5.63 20.00 -16.27
N GLY A 198 6.81 19.45 -16.01
CA GLY A 198 7.51 19.54 -14.73
C GLY A 198 7.10 18.48 -13.70
N VAL A 199 6.09 17.65 -13.96
CA VAL A 199 5.62 16.61 -13.03
C VAL A 199 5.52 15.24 -13.70
N LYS A 200 6.20 14.26 -13.11
CA LYS A 200 6.20 12.84 -13.49
C LYS A 200 5.46 12.02 -12.43
N PHE A 201 4.41 11.32 -12.83
CA PHE A 201 3.66 10.42 -11.94
C PHE A 201 4.12 8.99 -12.16
N VAL A 202 4.69 8.36 -11.14
CA VAL A 202 5.25 7.01 -11.19
C VAL A 202 4.39 6.07 -10.37
N LEU A 203 3.96 4.96 -10.96
CA LEU A 203 3.18 3.95 -10.26
C LEU A 203 4.09 2.87 -9.66
N LEU A 204 3.93 2.60 -8.37
CA LEU A 204 4.48 1.44 -7.68
C LEU A 204 3.40 0.37 -7.59
N HIS A 205 3.63 -0.77 -8.24
CA HIS A 205 2.77 -1.93 -8.14
C HIS A 205 2.65 -2.41 -6.70
N TYR A 206 1.43 -2.42 -6.16
CA TYR A 206 1.15 -2.89 -4.81
C TYR A 206 -0.15 -3.71 -4.72
N PRO A 207 -0.29 -4.84 -5.45
CA PRO A 207 -1.46 -5.74 -5.32
C PRO A 207 -1.66 -6.26 -3.89
N LEU A 208 -2.71 -5.82 -3.21
CA LEU A 208 -2.99 -6.26 -1.85
C LEU A 208 -3.38 -7.75 -1.85
N PRO A 209 -2.93 -8.55 -0.86
CA PRO A 209 -3.08 -10.01 -0.88
C PRO A 209 -4.54 -10.51 -0.84
N PHE A 210 -5.47 -9.63 -0.46
CA PHE A 210 -6.91 -9.88 -0.42
C PHE A 210 -7.65 -9.49 -1.71
N HIS A 211 -6.98 -8.80 -2.64
CA HIS A 211 -7.50 -8.48 -3.98
C HIS A 211 -7.02 -9.55 -4.97
N LYS A 212 -7.96 -10.37 -5.47
CA LYS A 212 -7.63 -11.60 -6.21
C LYS A 212 -7.36 -11.36 -7.70
N ALA A 213 -7.96 -10.31 -8.26
CA ALA A 213 -7.74 -9.91 -9.64
C ALA A 213 -6.53 -8.96 -9.79
N ALA A 214 -6.17 -8.24 -8.73
CA ALA A 214 -5.08 -7.26 -8.75
C ALA A 214 -3.75 -7.81 -9.30
N PRO A 215 -3.24 -9.01 -8.92
CA PRO A 215 -1.97 -9.51 -9.45
C PRO A 215 -1.97 -9.59 -10.99
N MET A 216 -3.01 -10.13 -11.61
CA MET A 216 -3.10 -10.24 -13.07
C MET A 216 -3.29 -8.86 -13.72
N ALA A 217 -4.13 -8.00 -13.15
CA ALA A 217 -4.32 -6.65 -13.67
C ALA A 217 -3.01 -5.85 -13.66
N HIS A 218 -2.18 -6.00 -12.62
CA HIS A 218 -0.88 -5.33 -12.56
C HIS A 218 0.10 -5.87 -13.60
N GLN A 219 0.17 -7.20 -13.80
CA GLN A 219 0.98 -7.80 -14.87
C GLN A 219 0.54 -7.32 -16.25
N ALA A 220 -0.77 -7.27 -16.51
CA ALA A 220 -1.32 -6.73 -17.74
C ALA A 220 -0.93 -5.26 -17.94
N SER A 221 -1.05 -4.44 -16.90
CA SER A 221 -0.68 -3.02 -16.99
C SER A 221 0.82 -2.80 -17.26
N GLN A 222 1.70 -3.62 -16.67
CA GLN A 222 3.13 -3.56 -16.93
C GLN A 222 3.44 -3.93 -18.39
N GLU A 223 2.82 -4.99 -18.91
CA GLU A 223 3.02 -5.38 -20.31
C GLU A 223 2.53 -4.30 -21.30
N VAL A 224 1.39 -3.64 -21.00
CA VAL A 224 0.92 -2.49 -21.79
C VAL A 224 1.95 -1.37 -21.78
N PHE A 225 2.53 -1.06 -20.62
CA PHE A 225 3.57 -0.04 -20.50
C PHE A 225 4.82 -0.39 -21.31
N GLU A 226 5.30 -1.64 -21.22
CA GLU A 226 6.49 -2.07 -21.96
C GLU A 226 6.31 -2.03 -23.47
N GLN A 227 5.12 -2.39 -23.96
CA GLN A 227 4.85 -2.41 -25.39
C GLN A 227 4.48 -1.05 -25.98
N LYS A 228 3.76 -0.20 -25.23
CA LYS A 228 3.09 1.00 -25.76
C LYS A 228 3.38 2.28 -24.98
N GLY A 229 4.13 2.19 -23.90
CA GLY A 229 4.59 3.34 -23.14
C GLY A 229 3.51 4.02 -22.27
N PRO A 230 3.81 5.23 -21.77
CA PRO A 230 3.11 5.85 -20.65
C PRO A 230 1.64 6.20 -20.94
N VAL A 231 1.33 6.62 -22.17
CA VAL A 231 -0.04 7.03 -22.55
C VAL A 231 -0.99 5.84 -22.57
N ALA A 232 -0.58 4.74 -23.23
CA ALA A 232 -1.38 3.52 -23.28
C ALA A 232 -1.52 2.89 -21.88
N PHE A 233 -0.43 2.88 -21.10
CA PHE A 233 -0.46 2.45 -19.70
C PHE A 233 -1.51 3.21 -18.89
N TYR A 234 -1.51 4.54 -18.96
CA TYR A 234 -2.46 5.36 -18.22
C TYR A 234 -3.91 5.05 -18.60
N ASN A 235 -4.19 4.95 -19.91
CA ASN A 235 -5.53 4.60 -20.41
C ASN A 235 -5.97 3.20 -19.93
N PHE A 236 -5.06 2.24 -19.93
CA PHE A 236 -5.33 0.89 -19.42
C PHE A 236 -5.61 0.89 -17.91
N MET A 237 -4.77 1.59 -17.14
CA MET A 237 -4.96 1.75 -15.69
C MET A 237 -6.31 2.40 -15.37
N LYS A 238 -6.66 3.47 -16.09
CA LYS A 238 -7.96 4.14 -15.96
C LYS A 238 -9.12 3.17 -16.25
N LYS A 239 -9.03 2.40 -17.34
CA LYS A 239 -10.04 1.39 -17.69
C LYS A 239 -10.19 0.33 -16.59
N CYS A 240 -9.08 -0.14 -16.01
CA CYS A 240 -9.08 -1.07 -14.88
C CYS A 240 -9.82 -0.50 -13.66
N PHE A 241 -9.51 0.74 -13.28
CA PHE A 241 -10.17 1.40 -12.15
C PHE A 241 -11.67 1.62 -12.37
N GLN A 242 -12.08 2.02 -13.58
CA GLN A 242 -13.49 2.20 -13.91
C GLN A 242 -14.27 0.86 -13.94
N ASN A 243 -13.57 -0.27 -13.97
CA ASN A 243 -14.14 -1.61 -14.16
C ASN A 243 -13.61 -2.64 -13.16
N GLN A 244 -13.38 -2.26 -11.89
CA GLN A 244 -12.73 -3.12 -10.88
C GLN A 244 -13.40 -4.48 -10.65
N LYS A 245 -14.73 -4.55 -10.80
CA LYS A 245 -15.48 -5.82 -10.69
C LYS A 245 -15.30 -6.76 -11.88
N GLN A 246 -14.69 -6.27 -12.95
CA GLN A 246 -14.57 -6.92 -14.25
C GLN A 246 -13.10 -7.12 -14.65
N LEU A 247 -12.16 -7.10 -13.69
CA LEU A 247 -10.74 -7.37 -13.88
C LEU A 247 -10.48 -8.87 -14.18
N THR A 248 -11.06 -9.37 -15.27
CA THR A 248 -10.91 -10.75 -15.74
C THR A 248 -9.94 -10.78 -16.90
N ARG A 249 -9.32 -11.94 -17.16
CA ARG A 249 -8.41 -12.11 -18.30
C ARG A 249 -9.03 -11.66 -19.64
N PRO A 250 -10.24 -12.11 -20.04
CA PRO A 250 -10.83 -11.67 -21.32
C PRO A 250 -10.98 -10.16 -21.43
N ASN A 251 -11.37 -9.50 -20.35
CA ASN A 251 -11.54 -8.04 -20.34
C ASN A 251 -10.18 -7.31 -20.39
N LEU A 252 -9.18 -7.77 -19.63
CA LEU A 252 -7.82 -7.22 -19.70
C LEU A 252 -7.23 -7.38 -21.10
N GLU A 253 -7.44 -8.52 -21.76
CA GLU A 253 -7.03 -8.73 -23.15
C GLU A 253 -7.76 -7.80 -24.12
N THR A 254 -9.08 -7.64 -23.97
CA THR A 254 -9.89 -6.74 -24.80
C THR A 254 -9.39 -5.29 -24.66
N TRP A 255 -9.19 -4.80 -23.44
CA TRP A 255 -8.72 -3.44 -23.21
C TRP A 255 -7.28 -3.22 -23.68
N ALA A 256 -6.41 -4.23 -23.60
CA ALA A 256 -5.07 -4.17 -24.16
C ALA A 256 -5.11 -4.11 -25.70
N GLN A 257 -5.99 -4.90 -26.33
CA GLN A 257 -6.18 -4.91 -27.77
C GLN A 257 -6.71 -3.57 -28.29
N GLU A 258 -7.64 -2.93 -27.59
CA GLU A 258 -8.14 -1.57 -27.89
C GLU A 258 -7.00 -0.53 -27.97
N LEU A 259 -5.90 -0.76 -27.22
CA LEU A 259 -4.70 0.10 -27.20
C LEU A 259 -3.64 -0.33 -28.22
N GLY A 260 -3.95 -1.30 -29.09
CA GLY A 260 -3.09 -1.79 -30.15
C GLY A 260 -1.91 -2.64 -29.68
N VAL A 261 -1.97 -3.19 -28.46
CA VAL A 261 -0.94 -4.10 -27.91
C VAL A 261 -0.79 -5.35 -28.79
N ASN A 262 0.42 -5.88 -28.91
CA ASN A 262 0.67 -7.16 -29.57
C ASN A 262 0.09 -8.29 -28.72
N MET A 263 -1.09 -8.77 -29.11
CA MET A 263 -1.86 -9.75 -28.34
C MET A 263 -1.17 -11.11 -28.16
N PRO A 264 -0.49 -11.70 -29.17
CA PRO A 264 0.32 -12.90 -28.94
C PRO A 264 1.34 -12.73 -27.80
N LYS A 265 2.14 -11.66 -27.82
CA LYS A 265 3.11 -11.38 -26.75
C LYS A 265 2.44 -11.11 -25.41
N PHE A 266 1.35 -10.36 -25.41
CA PHE A 266 0.61 -10.03 -24.19
C PHE A 266 0.03 -11.26 -23.51
N LYS A 267 -0.58 -12.16 -24.28
CA LYS A 267 -1.12 -13.43 -23.78
C LYS A 267 -0.01 -14.28 -23.18
N GLU A 268 1.09 -14.43 -23.91
CA GLU A 268 2.27 -15.16 -23.43
C GLU A 268 2.82 -14.57 -22.13
N ALA A 269 2.91 -13.24 -22.02
CA ALA A 269 3.38 -12.57 -20.81
C ALA A 269 2.48 -12.84 -19.60
N LEU A 270 1.16 -12.90 -19.79
CA LEU A 270 0.21 -13.27 -18.74
C LEU A 270 0.26 -14.75 -18.40
N ASP A 271 0.38 -15.63 -19.40
CA ASP A 271 0.46 -17.08 -19.22
C ASP A 271 1.73 -17.50 -18.44
N LYS A 272 2.85 -16.83 -18.73
CA LYS A 272 4.14 -17.09 -18.08
C LYS A 272 4.37 -16.28 -16.80
N GLU A 273 3.44 -15.40 -16.46
CA GLU A 273 3.59 -14.44 -15.37
C GLU A 273 4.90 -13.61 -15.46
N THR A 274 5.28 -13.16 -16.66
CA THR A 274 6.59 -12.54 -16.94
C THR A 274 6.93 -11.37 -16.00
N HIS A 275 5.92 -10.60 -15.59
CA HIS A 275 6.08 -9.41 -14.76
C HIS A 275 6.00 -9.66 -13.26
N LYS A 276 5.66 -10.88 -12.83
CA LYS A 276 5.41 -11.19 -11.42
C LYS A 276 6.61 -10.91 -10.53
N ALA A 277 7.80 -11.37 -10.91
CA ALA A 277 9.01 -11.16 -10.11
C ALA A 277 9.33 -9.67 -9.94
N PHE A 278 9.15 -8.88 -11.01
CA PHE A 278 9.30 -7.43 -10.95
C PHE A 278 8.29 -6.79 -10.01
N ILE A 279 7.00 -7.16 -10.12
CA ILE A 279 5.93 -6.63 -9.25
C ILE A 279 6.16 -7.00 -7.78
N GLU A 280 6.56 -8.23 -7.48
CA GLU A 280 6.89 -8.67 -6.12
C GLU A 280 8.08 -7.90 -5.55
N GLN A 281 9.10 -7.62 -6.37
CA GLN A 281 10.22 -6.77 -6.00
C GLN A 281 9.76 -5.34 -5.68
N ILE A 282 8.92 -4.72 -6.52
CA ILE A 282 8.36 -3.38 -6.27
C ILE A 282 7.54 -3.36 -4.98
N GLN A 283 6.73 -4.38 -4.72
CA GLN A 283 5.99 -4.49 -3.47
C GLN A 283 6.90 -4.51 -2.24
N LEU A 284 7.97 -5.30 -2.30
CA LEU A 284 8.92 -5.39 -1.21
C LEU A 284 9.58 -4.02 -0.97
N LEU A 285 9.98 -3.34 -2.04
CA LEU A 285 10.58 -2.00 -1.98
C LEU A 285 9.59 -0.98 -1.39
N ALA A 286 8.35 -0.96 -1.86
CA ALA A 286 7.29 -0.11 -1.31
C ALA A 286 7.11 -0.33 0.21
N ARG A 287 7.21 -1.56 0.71
CA ARG A 287 7.18 -1.82 2.17
C ARG A 287 8.35 -1.21 2.92
N THR A 288 9.55 -1.17 2.31
CA THR A 288 10.75 -0.60 2.95
C THR A 288 10.66 0.92 3.15
N ILE A 289 9.85 1.60 2.33
CA ILE A 289 9.60 3.04 2.42
C ILE A 289 8.30 3.37 3.17
N GLY A 290 7.68 2.37 3.81
CA GLY A 290 6.56 2.54 4.71
C GLY A 290 5.17 2.40 4.09
N VAL A 291 5.07 1.92 2.84
CA VAL A 291 3.76 1.60 2.25
C VAL A 291 3.15 0.41 2.98
N GLN A 292 2.07 0.67 3.72
CA GLN A 292 1.26 -0.33 4.43
C GLN A 292 -0.12 -0.55 3.82
N GLY A 293 -0.47 0.19 2.77
CA GLY A 293 -1.76 0.16 2.12
C GLY A 293 -1.80 1.12 0.96
N THR A 294 -2.87 1.03 0.17
CA THR A 294 -3.04 1.81 -1.06
C THR A 294 -4.24 2.76 -0.95
N PRO A 295 -4.21 3.94 -1.60
CA PRO A 295 -3.01 4.51 -2.21
C PRO A 295 -1.91 4.83 -1.18
N ALA A 296 -0.67 4.99 -1.60
CA ALA A 296 0.38 5.64 -0.80
C ALA A 296 1.13 6.58 -1.73
N VAL A 297 1.26 7.86 -1.37
CA VAL A 297 1.74 8.89 -2.29
C VAL A 297 2.97 9.56 -1.69
N TYR A 298 3.98 9.78 -2.51
CA TYR A 298 5.19 10.52 -2.17
C TYR A 298 5.42 11.59 -3.24
N VAL A 299 5.75 12.81 -2.84
CA VAL A 299 6.17 13.89 -3.74
C VAL A 299 7.65 14.14 -3.48
N ASN A 300 8.51 13.86 -4.47
CA ASN A 300 9.97 13.90 -4.32
C ASN A 300 10.48 13.15 -3.08
N GLY A 301 9.87 12.00 -2.76
CA GLY A 301 10.23 11.17 -1.61
C GLY A 301 9.60 11.60 -0.27
N LYS A 302 8.92 12.75 -0.21
CA LYS A 302 8.15 13.16 0.98
C LYS A 302 6.77 12.51 0.97
N PHE A 303 6.43 11.76 2.02
CA PHE A 303 5.14 11.09 2.10
C PHE A 303 3.98 12.09 2.26
N LEU A 304 2.94 11.93 1.45
CA LEU A 304 1.79 12.81 1.44
C LEU A 304 0.70 12.31 2.41
N LEU A 305 0.45 13.10 3.45
CA LEU A 305 -0.68 12.90 4.34
C LEU A 305 -1.98 13.39 3.72
N GLY A 306 -2.83 12.46 3.32
CA GLY A 306 -4.13 12.78 2.76
C GLY A 306 -4.16 12.59 1.24
N ARG A 307 -5.37 12.69 0.69
CA ARG A 307 -5.66 12.24 -0.67
C ARG A 307 -6.53 13.21 -1.47
N GLY A 308 -6.78 14.40 -0.92
CA GLY A 308 -7.61 15.42 -1.55
C GLY A 308 -6.78 16.29 -2.50
N MET A 309 -7.42 16.79 -3.55
CA MET A 309 -6.80 17.65 -4.54
C MET A 309 -6.00 18.83 -3.94
N PRO A 310 -6.51 19.61 -2.96
CA PRO A 310 -5.75 20.73 -2.40
C PRO A 310 -4.42 20.33 -1.76
N ILE A 311 -4.37 19.13 -1.18
CA ILE A 311 -3.16 18.60 -0.53
C ILE A 311 -2.11 18.20 -1.57
N PHE A 312 -2.53 17.51 -2.64
CA PHE A 312 -1.66 17.15 -3.76
C PHE A 312 -1.08 18.40 -4.43
N ARG A 313 -1.96 19.32 -4.80
CA ARG A 313 -1.60 20.59 -5.46
C ARG A 313 -0.55 21.34 -4.66
N ARG A 314 -0.81 21.59 -3.38
CA ARG A 314 0.13 22.27 -2.49
C ARG A 314 1.49 21.57 -2.43
N ALA A 315 1.51 20.25 -2.24
CA ALA A 315 2.76 19.50 -2.14
C ALA A 315 3.57 19.53 -3.45
N ILE A 316 2.89 19.48 -4.61
CA ILE A 316 3.54 19.55 -5.92
C ILE A 316 4.05 20.97 -6.19
N ASP A 317 3.27 22.02 -5.89
CA ASP A 317 3.70 23.42 -6.03
C ASP A 317 4.92 23.72 -5.16
N GLU A 318 4.90 23.32 -3.88
CA GLU A 318 6.06 23.45 -2.98
C GLU A 318 7.29 22.72 -3.55
N ALA A 319 7.11 21.53 -4.12
CA ALA A 319 8.20 20.77 -4.73
C ALA A 319 8.73 21.41 -6.03
N LEU A 320 7.86 22.01 -6.84
CA LEU A 320 8.25 22.72 -8.06
C LEU A 320 9.05 23.99 -7.74
N THR A 321 8.64 24.75 -6.72
CA THR A 321 9.40 25.91 -6.24
C THR A 321 10.79 25.50 -5.74
N ALA A 322 10.86 24.48 -4.86
CA ALA A 322 12.13 23.99 -4.35
C ALA A 322 13.06 23.46 -5.47
N ALA A 323 12.49 22.78 -6.48
CA ALA A 323 13.24 22.33 -7.64
C ALA A 323 13.79 23.49 -8.47
N ALA A 324 13.00 24.55 -8.68
CA ALA A 324 13.45 25.73 -9.40
C ALA A 324 14.59 26.45 -8.66
N GLU A 325 14.52 26.55 -7.34
CA GLU A 325 15.60 27.10 -6.51
C GLU A 325 16.87 26.26 -6.58
N MET A 326 16.75 24.92 -6.54
CA MET A 326 17.89 24.00 -6.70
C MET A 326 18.59 24.17 -8.05
N MET A 327 17.83 24.22 -9.15
CA MET A 327 18.38 24.43 -10.49
C MET A 327 19.01 25.83 -10.65
N LYS A 328 18.44 26.86 -10.00
CA LYS A 328 19.02 28.22 -9.99
C LYS A 328 20.33 28.27 -9.21
N ALA A 329 20.41 27.57 -8.08
CA ALA A 329 21.61 27.52 -7.23
C ALA A 329 22.75 26.72 -7.87
N ASN A 330 22.42 25.71 -8.68
CA ASN A 330 23.40 24.93 -9.43
C ASN A 330 22.90 24.67 -10.87
N PRO A 331 23.34 25.48 -11.85
CA PRO A 331 22.93 25.34 -13.26
C PRO A 331 23.31 24.00 -13.92
N ALA A 332 24.19 23.19 -13.30
CA ALA A 332 24.50 21.85 -13.79
C ALA A 332 23.37 20.83 -13.50
N ILE A 333 22.44 21.13 -12.59
CA ILE A 333 21.30 20.28 -12.28
C ILE A 333 20.20 20.56 -13.32
N THR A 334 19.96 19.59 -14.21
CA THR A 334 18.85 19.65 -15.17
C THR A 334 17.54 19.18 -14.54
N SER A 335 16.40 19.55 -15.14
CA SER A 335 15.06 19.20 -14.66
C SER A 335 14.90 17.71 -14.33
N ASP A 336 15.33 16.84 -15.24
CA ASP A 336 15.26 15.38 -15.09
C ASP A 336 16.22 14.81 -14.03
N LYS A 337 17.15 15.63 -13.53
CA LYS A 337 18.12 15.26 -12.49
C LYS A 337 17.78 15.75 -11.10
N VAL A 338 16.83 16.68 -10.95
CA VAL A 338 16.40 17.19 -9.65
C VAL A 338 16.03 16.06 -8.69
N TYR A 339 15.22 15.09 -9.13
CA TYR A 339 14.82 13.98 -8.27
C TYR A 339 16.01 13.11 -7.85
N GLU A 340 16.93 12.81 -8.77
CA GLU A 340 18.14 12.03 -8.47
C GLU A 340 19.01 12.75 -7.43
N GLU A 341 19.18 14.07 -7.55
CA GLU A 341 19.92 14.88 -6.57
C GLU A 341 19.26 14.87 -5.19
N ILE A 342 17.92 15.02 -5.12
CA ILE A 342 17.18 14.92 -3.85
C ILE A 342 17.38 13.52 -3.21
N MET A 343 17.36 12.45 -4.02
CA MET A 343 17.50 11.09 -3.50
C MET A 343 18.90 10.76 -2.95
N LYS A 344 19.94 11.53 -3.29
CA LYS A 344 21.30 11.34 -2.74
C LYS A 344 21.34 11.58 -1.23
N THR A 345 20.61 12.58 -0.74
CA THR A 345 20.56 12.96 0.68
C THR A 345 19.32 12.43 1.41
N ALA A 346 18.41 11.76 0.70
CA ALA A 346 17.19 11.19 1.25
C ALA A 346 17.48 10.04 2.24
N GLU A 347 16.62 9.92 3.25
CA GLU A 347 16.69 8.88 4.28
C GLU A 347 16.54 7.50 3.62
N PRO A 348 17.51 6.57 3.79
CA PRO A 348 17.56 5.32 3.02
C PRO A 348 16.45 4.32 3.38
N LYS A 349 15.75 4.55 4.49
CA LYS A 349 14.63 3.73 4.97
C LYS A 349 13.59 4.61 5.63
N ALA A 350 12.34 4.18 5.55
CA ALA A 350 11.31 4.69 6.44
C ALA A 350 11.70 4.42 7.90
N ILE A 351 12.16 5.45 8.60
CA ILE A 351 12.21 5.45 10.05
C ILE A 351 10.77 5.59 10.52
N TRP A 352 10.23 4.49 11.01
CA TRP A 352 8.97 4.45 11.72
C TRP A 352 9.14 5.24 13.01
N ILE A 353 8.73 6.52 13.01
CA ILE A 353 8.71 7.32 14.23
C ILE A 353 7.57 6.76 15.09
N ALA A 354 7.93 6.16 16.22
CA ALA A 354 7.01 6.02 17.33
C ALA A 354 6.54 7.43 17.70
N PRO A 355 5.22 7.67 17.89
CA PRO A 355 4.74 9.01 18.21
C PRO A 355 5.58 9.64 19.34
N PRO A 356 5.86 10.96 19.31
CA PRO A 356 6.62 11.60 20.37
C PRO A 356 5.88 11.36 21.70
N ASP A 357 6.56 10.61 22.56
CA ASP A 357 6.33 10.42 23.99
C ASP A 357 5.02 9.71 24.42
N ALA A 358 5.17 8.44 24.82
CA ALA A 358 5.08 8.26 26.27
C ALA A 358 6.45 8.66 26.84
N ASP A 359 6.51 9.92 27.27
CA ASP A 359 7.43 10.64 28.17
C ASP A 359 8.96 10.43 28.17
N GLY A 360 9.58 9.80 27.17
CA GLY A 360 11.04 9.65 27.18
C GLY A 360 11.57 8.79 28.35
N SER A 361 10.71 7.99 28.99
CA SER A 361 11.03 7.19 30.19
C SER A 361 11.71 5.84 29.93
N GLY A 362 11.91 5.43 28.67
CA GLY A 362 12.51 4.13 28.36
C GLY A 362 11.58 2.91 28.59
N ALA A 363 10.27 3.06 28.40
CA ALA A 363 9.30 1.96 28.58
C ALA A 363 9.45 0.81 27.54
N PRO A 364 9.21 -0.46 27.94
CA PRO A 364 9.65 -1.66 27.21
C PRO A 364 8.82 -2.04 25.97
N VAL A 365 9.49 -2.67 24.99
CA VAL A 365 8.86 -3.27 23.80
C VAL A 365 7.89 -4.39 24.20
N GLN A 366 6.66 -4.35 23.71
CA GLN A 366 5.60 -5.32 24.01
C GLN A 366 5.94 -6.74 23.51
N ILE A 367 6.12 -7.68 24.44
CA ILE A 367 6.30 -9.11 24.21
C ILE A 367 4.91 -9.78 24.16
N GLN A 368 4.59 -10.52 23.09
CA GLN A 368 3.31 -11.25 23.00
C GLN A 368 3.44 -12.68 23.53
N LYS A 369 2.49 -13.12 24.36
CA LYS A 369 2.39 -14.52 24.79
C LYS A 369 2.01 -15.43 23.62
N ILE A 370 2.91 -16.31 23.21
CA ILE A 370 2.70 -17.29 22.13
C ILE A 370 2.82 -18.68 22.74
N ASN A 371 1.75 -19.48 22.71
CA ASN A 371 1.84 -20.89 23.06
C ASN A 371 2.11 -21.70 21.79
N VAL A 372 3.27 -22.36 21.73
CA VAL A 372 3.61 -23.32 20.65
C VAL A 372 3.19 -24.72 21.10
N PRO A 373 2.23 -25.38 20.42
CA PRO A 373 1.86 -26.77 20.75
C PRO A 373 3.06 -27.71 20.54
N GLY A 374 3.36 -28.56 21.53
CA GLY A 374 4.42 -29.58 21.45
C GLY A 374 5.76 -29.22 22.12
N THR A 375 5.87 -28.07 22.77
CA THR A 375 6.99 -27.77 23.68
C THR A 375 6.65 -28.22 25.12
N PRO A 376 7.66 -28.53 25.97
CA PRO A 376 7.42 -28.81 27.39
C PRO A 376 6.63 -27.65 28.04
N GLY A 377 5.41 -27.92 28.48
CA GLY A 377 4.46 -26.96 29.07
C GLY A 377 3.44 -26.31 28.12
N GLY A 378 3.39 -26.69 26.84
CA GLY A 378 2.29 -26.30 25.95
C GLY A 378 1.01 -27.07 26.30
N ALA A 379 -0.01 -26.39 26.85
CA ALA A 379 -1.31 -27.03 27.06
C ALA A 379 -1.90 -27.53 25.72
N PRO A 380 -2.52 -28.74 25.68
CA PRO A 380 -3.23 -29.19 24.49
C PRO A 380 -4.34 -28.19 24.15
N LEU A 381 -4.52 -27.93 22.85
CA LEU A 381 -5.58 -27.04 22.36
C LEU A 381 -6.94 -27.60 22.83
N GLY A 382 -7.56 -26.95 23.81
CA GLY A 382 -8.90 -27.30 24.28
C GLY A 382 -9.95 -27.22 23.16
N PRO A 383 -11.10 -27.88 23.31
CA PRO A 383 -12.16 -27.86 22.31
C PRO A 383 -12.67 -26.43 22.07
N ILE A 384 -12.91 -26.10 20.80
CA ILE A 384 -13.54 -24.85 20.39
C ILE A 384 -15.04 -24.98 20.68
N ALA A 385 -15.60 -24.08 21.49
CA ALA A 385 -17.06 -23.93 21.58
C ALA A 385 -17.61 -23.64 20.18
N PRO A 386 -18.68 -24.32 19.72
CA PRO A 386 -19.18 -24.15 18.37
C PRO A 386 -19.47 -22.67 18.10
N ASN A 387 -18.80 -22.15 17.08
CA ASN A 387 -19.06 -20.83 16.55
C ASN A 387 -20.54 -20.80 16.16
N ARG A 388 -21.37 -20.02 16.86
CA ARG A 388 -22.76 -19.80 16.43
C ARG A 388 -22.69 -19.26 15.01
N GLY A 389 -23.08 -20.11 14.08
CA GLY A 389 -22.93 -19.89 12.66
C GLY A 389 -23.53 -18.56 12.24
N ILE A 390 -22.86 -17.96 11.26
CA ILE A 390 -23.55 -17.17 10.25
C ILE A 390 -24.61 -18.12 9.67
N VAL A 391 -25.84 -17.97 10.14
CA VAL A 391 -27.02 -18.56 9.51
C VAL A 391 -27.15 -17.86 8.14
N PRO A 392 -27.36 -18.58 7.03
CA PRO A 392 -27.66 -17.94 5.76
C PRO A 392 -28.96 -17.14 5.93
N ALA A 393 -28.88 -15.82 5.80
CA ALA A 393 -30.05 -14.96 5.89
C ALA A 393 -31.02 -15.28 4.74
N THR A 394 -32.23 -15.72 5.09
CA THR A 394 -33.38 -15.76 4.19
C THR A 394 -33.63 -14.36 3.62
N PRO A 395 -33.97 -14.18 2.32
CA PRO A 395 -34.21 -12.86 1.77
C PRO A 395 -35.45 -12.24 2.44
N PRO A 396 -35.40 -10.97 2.89
CA PRO A 396 -36.56 -10.33 3.49
C PRO A 396 -37.63 -10.05 2.42
N GLN A 397 -38.86 -10.45 2.71
CA GLN A 397 -40.03 -10.03 1.93
C GLN A 397 -40.23 -8.51 2.10
N ILE A 398 -40.44 -7.83 0.97
CA ILE A 398 -40.75 -6.41 0.90
C ILE A 398 -42.25 -6.25 1.20
N GLY A 399 -42.57 -5.68 2.36
CA GLY A 399 -43.87 -5.13 2.70
C GLY A 399 -43.73 -3.66 3.11
N PRO A 400 -44.67 -2.76 2.78
CA PRO A 400 -44.47 -1.33 2.95
C PRO A 400 -44.68 -0.96 4.42
N ARG A 401 -43.60 -0.56 5.10
CA ARG A 401 -43.71 0.12 6.40
C ARG A 401 -43.39 1.60 6.24
N ILE A 402 -44.47 2.37 6.20
CA ILE A 402 -44.50 3.80 6.46
C ILE A 402 -44.07 4.03 7.91
N VAL A 403 -43.08 4.89 8.15
CA VAL A 403 -42.69 5.37 9.48
C VAL A 403 -42.67 6.91 9.45
N PRO A 404 -43.20 7.61 10.48
CA PRO A 404 -43.49 9.05 10.40
C PRO A 404 -42.23 9.90 10.60
N VAL A 405 -42.13 10.98 9.82
CA VAL A 405 -41.09 12.01 9.97
C VAL A 405 -41.44 12.90 11.17
N ARG A 406 -40.53 13.01 12.13
CA ARG A 406 -40.58 14.02 13.21
C ARG A 406 -39.87 15.30 12.72
N PRO A 407 -40.45 16.50 12.89
CA PRO A 407 -39.90 17.73 12.32
C PRO A 407 -38.65 18.22 13.06
N GLN A 408 -37.65 18.65 12.29
CA GLN A 408 -36.46 19.37 12.77
C GLN A 408 -36.81 20.84 13.06
N PRO A 409 -36.23 21.49 14.10
CA PRO A 409 -36.39 22.94 14.32
C PRO A 409 -35.73 23.74 13.18
N GLY A 410 -36.44 24.75 12.69
CA GLY A 410 -36.05 25.55 11.53
C GLY A 410 -34.78 26.38 11.71
N LEU A 411 -33.95 26.40 10.67
CA LEU A 411 -32.93 27.44 10.43
C LEU A 411 -33.63 28.74 9.99
N PRO A 412 -33.16 29.93 10.41
CA PRO A 412 -33.69 31.20 9.92
C PRO A 412 -33.43 31.36 8.41
N PRO A 413 -34.30 32.08 7.68
CA PRO A 413 -34.17 32.24 6.24
C PRO A 413 -32.89 33.00 5.86
N MET A 414 -32.18 32.49 4.85
CA MET A 414 -31.10 33.20 4.17
C MET A 414 -31.63 34.49 3.53
N ALA A 415 -30.89 35.58 3.70
CA ALA A 415 -31.10 36.83 2.96
C ALA A 415 -30.99 36.59 1.44
N PRO A 416 -31.76 37.30 0.60
CA PRO A 416 -31.68 37.17 -0.85
C PRO A 416 -30.30 37.61 -1.36
N ALA A 417 -29.78 36.88 -2.34
CA ALA A 417 -28.51 37.15 -2.98
C ALA A 417 -28.49 38.54 -3.64
N PRO A 418 -27.37 39.28 -3.60
CA PRO A 418 -27.24 40.53 -4.34
C PRO A 418 -27.28 40.28 -5.85
N ALA A 419 -27.90 41.21 -6.58
CA ALA A 419 -28.04 41.14 -8.03
C ALA A 419 -26.68 41.05 -8.74
N PRO A 420 -26.60 40.34 -9.89
CA PRO A 420 -25.36 40.22 -10.64
C PRO A 420 -24.89 41.58 -11.17
N ALA A 421 -23.58 41.84 -11.06
CA ALA A 421 -22.95 43.03 -11.62
C ALA A 421 -23.10 43.06 -13.16
N PRO A 422 -23.27 44.25 -13.77
CA PRO A 422 -23.38 44.38 -15.22
C PRO A 422 -22.09 43.92 -15.93
N ALA A 423 -22.26 43.26 -17.06
CA ALA A 423 -21.16 42.74 -17.88
C ALA A 423 -20.22 43.88 -18.33
N PRO A 424 -18.89 43.64 -18.36
CA PRO A 424 -17.95 44.62 -18.88
C PRO A 424 -18.16 44.87 -20.37
N ALA A 425 -18.04 46.13 -20.79
CA ALA A 425 -18.16 46.55 -22.18
C ALA A 425 -17.15 45.83 -23.09
N PRO A 426 -17.52 45.50 -24.34
CA PRO A 426 -16.61 44.85 -25.28
C PRO A 426 -15.42 45.74 -25.61
N ALA A 427 -14.23 45.13 -25.65
CA ALA A 427 -13.00 45.81 -26.03
C ALA A 427 -13.07 46.33 -27.48
N PRO A 428 -12.49 47.51 -27.80
CA PRO A 428 -12.47 48.05 -29.15
C PRO A 428 -11.67 47.14 -30.10
N ALA A 429 -12.18 46.98 -31.31
CA ALA A 429 -11.56 46.18 -32.36
C ALA A 429 -10.15 46.69 -32.72
N PRO A 430 -9.18 45.79 -33.02
CA PRO A 430 -7.85 46.19 -33.43
C PRO A 430 -7.88 46.93 -34.78
N ALA A 431 -7.12 48.01 -34.88
CA ALA A 431 -6.96 48.78 -36.10
C ALA A 431 -6.33 47.93 -37.23
N PRO A 432 -6.75 48.10 -38.49
CA PRO A 432 -6.18 47.37 -39.61
C PRO A 432 -4.71 47.75 -39.84
N ALA A 433 -3.88 46.75 -40.08
CA ALA A 433 -2.46 46.92 -40.39
C ALA A 433 -2.29 47.71 -41.71
N PRO A 434 -1.29 48.60 -41.81
CA PRO A 434 -1.02 49.33 -43.05
C PRO A 434 -0.50 48.35 -44.12
N ALA A 435 -1.18 48.31 -45.26
CA ALA A 435 -0.65 47.72 -46.47
C ALA A 435 0.53 48.57 -46.95
N ASN A 436 1.65 47.93 -47.30
CA ASN A 436 2.70 48.58 -48.07
C ASN A 436 3.33 47.59 -49.07
N PRO A 437 3.81 48.12 -50.20
CA PRO A 437 3.72 47.55 -51.55
C PRO A 437 4.69 46.42 -51.90
#